data_AF-A0A0W8GA99-F1
#
_entry.id   AF-A0A0W8GA99-F1
#
_cell.length_a   1.000
_cell.length_b   1.000
_cell.length_c   1.000
_cell.angle_alpha   90.00
_cell.angle_beta   90.00
_cell.angle_gamma   90.00
#
_symmetry.space_group_name_H-M   'P 1'
#
loop_
_entity.id
_entity.type
_entity.pdbx_description
1 polymer ?
#
loop_
_entity_poly.entity_id
_entity_poly.type
_entity_poly.pdbx_seq_one_letter_code
_entity_poly.pdbx_strand_id
1 'polypeptide(L)'
;MDDETKTPDQDTSGNGPDKTEKTVPYARFQAVNDAKKQAEETLTGLVAELLEDIPEDMRDVVPDLPPAQKIKWLRAAQKKGLFTVKSEPTGPDAKRPGGKTAPDFNGMSAQEKMAHGYGQTK
;
A
#
# COMPACT_ATOMS: atom_id res chain seq x y z
N MET A 1 35.82 30.35 -27.34
CA MET A 1 37.16 30.65 -26.77
C MET A 1 36.89 31.52 -25.56
N ASP A 2 36.15 31.02 -24.57
CA ASP A 2 36.60 30.05 -23.53
C ASP A 2 37.76 30.73 -22.80
N ASP A 3 37.65 31.22 -21.57
CA ASP A 3 37.52 30.55 -20.27
C ASP A 3 38.01 31.68 -19.30
N GLU A 4 37.52 32.01 -18.12
CA GLU A 4 37.44 31.20 -16.91
C GLU A 4 36.91 32.17 -15.84
N THR A 5 35.71 31.97 -15.32
CA THR A 5 35.18 32.78 -14.20
C THR A 5 35.86 32.34 -12.91
N LYS A 6 36.86 33.13 -12.51
CA LYS A 6 37.56 33.08 -11.22
C LYS A 6 36.57 32.99 -10.04
N THR A 7 36.55 31.85 -9.37
CA THR A 7 35.85 31.62 -8.10
C THR A 7 36.54 32.44 -7.00
N PRO A 8 35.84 33.18 -6.14
CA PRO A 8 36.45 33.72 -4.94
C PRO A 8 36.38 32.65 -3.84
N ASP A 9 37.53 32.05 -3.55
CA ASP A 9 37.87 31.50 -2.24
C ASP A 9 37.54 32.54 -1.17
N GLN A 10 36.61 32.22 -0.27
CA GLN A 10 36.42 32.97 0.96
C GLN A 10 36.70 32.06 2.15
N ASP A 11 37.99 31.80 2.33
CA ASP A 11 38.55 31.45 3.62
C ASP A 11 38.35 32.66 4.55
N THR A 12 37.50 32.52 5.56
CA THR A 12 37.43 33.47 6.67
C THR A 12 37.56 32.69 7.97
N SER A 13 38.82 32.39 8.30
CA SER A 13 39.26 32.06 9.65
C SER A 13 38.91 33.23 10.60
N GLY A 14 37.88 33.03 11.41
CA GLY A 14 37.44 33.97 12.46
C GLY A 14 36.96 33.19 13.67
N ASN A 15 37.83 33.08 14.68
CA ASN A 15 37.59 32.42 15.95
C ASN A 15 36.65 33.26 16.83
N GLY A 16 35.44 32.77 17.10
CA GLY A 16 34.49 33.33 18.06
C GLY A 16 33.64 32.21 18.68
N PRO A 17 33.56 32.07 20.01
CA PRO A 17 32.87 30.96 20.64
C PRO A 17 31.42 31.34 20.93
N ASP A 18 30.51 31.28 19.95
CA ASP A 18 29.06 31.24 20.23
C ASP A 18 28.22 31.08 18.94
N LYS A 19 27.27 30.13 18.96
CA LYS A 19 26.15 29.91 17.99
C LYS A 19 26.34 29.11 16.68
N THR A 20 27.40 28.32 16.49
CA THR A 20 27.52 27.43 15.32
C THR A 20 27.10 25.98 15.56
N GLU A 21 26.77 25.59 16.80
CA GLU A 21 26.56 24.18 17.19
C GLU A 21 25.29 23.50 16.64
N LYS A 22 24.41 24.21 15.92
CA LYS A 22 23.13 23.64 15.42
C LYS A 22 22.94 23.70 13.91
N THR A 23 23.97 24.05 13.14
CA THR A 23 23.84 24.10 11.68
C THR A 23 24.38 22.83 11.06
N VAL A 24 23.48 22.04 10.48
CA VAL A 24 23.86 20.84 9.74
C VAL A 24 24.66 21.26 8.50
N PRO A 25 25.81 20.63 8.20
CA PRO A 25 26.58 20.97 7.00
C PRO A 25 25.72 20.85 5.74
N TYR A 26 25.78 21.85 4.87
CA TYR A 26 24.96 21.93 3.66
C TYR A 26 25.05 20.66 2.79
N ALA A 27 26.26 20.11 2.64
CA ALA A 27 26.48 18.86 1.91
C ALA A 27 25.70 17.67 2.52
N ARG A 28 25.59 17.57 3.85
CA ARG A 28 24.80 16.52 4.51
C ARG A 28 23.30 16.72 4.30
N PHE A 29 22.84 17.97 4.32
CA PHE A 29 21.44 18.29 4.07
C PHE A 29 21.04 17.93 2.62
N GLN A 30 21.88 18.28 1.64
CA GLN A 30 21.66 17.90 0.24
C GLN A 30 21.63 16.37 0.07
N ALA A 31 22.63 15.66 0.62
CA ALA A 31 22.67 14.20 0.52
C ALA A 31 21.40 13.51 1.07
N VAL A 32 20.85 14.01 2.18
CA VAL A 32 19.60 13.48 2.76
C VAL A 32 18.40 13.82 1.89
N ASN A 33 18.33 15.03 1.32
CA ASN A 33 17.25 15.40 0.41
C ASN A 33 17.29 14.58 -0.88
N ASP A 34 18.47 14.33 -1.43
CA ASP A 34 18.62 13.53 -2.64
C ASP A 34 18.25 12.07 -2.37
N ALA A 35 18.68 11.51 -1.24
CA ALA A 35 18.25 10.17 -0.81
C ALA A 35 16.72 10.10 -0.61
N LYS A 36 16.11 11.15 -0.04
CA LYS A 36 14.66 11.23 0.13
C LYS A 36 13.95 11.24 -1.22
N LYS A 37 14.40 12.06 -2.17
CA LYS A 37 13.81 12.12 -3.52
C LYS A 37 13.90 10.77 -4.24
N GLN A 38 15.06 10.12 -4.20
CA GLN A 38 15.24 8.79 -4.80
C GLN A 38 14.30 7.75 -4.16
N ALA A 39 14.11 7.81 -2.85
CA ALA A 39 13.14 6.96 -2.15
C ALA A 39 11.69 7.28 -2.55
N GLU A 40 11.34 8.55 -2.72
CA GLU A 40 9.99 8.95 -3.17
C GLU A 40 9.72 8.54 -4.63
N GLU A 41 10.72 8.64 -5.51
CA GLU A 41 10.64 8.19 -6.90
C GLU A 41 10.44 6.68 -7.00
N THR A 42 11.23 5.89 -6.27
CA THR A 42 11.07 4.42 -6.23
C THR A 42 9.69 4.02 -5.68
N LEU A 43 9.21 4.68 -4.63
CA LEU A 43 7.85 4.44 -4.11
C LEU A 43 6.77 4.83 -5.12
N THR A 44 6.98 5.90 -5.89
CA THR A 44 6.03 6.33 -6.93
C THR A 44 5.96 5.31 -8.06
N GLY A 45 7.10 4.74 -8.47
CA GLY A 45 7.14 3.64 -9.43
C GLY A 45 6.33 2.43 -8.97
N LEU A 46 6.51 2.02 -7.71
CA LEU A 46 5.73 0.91 -7.13
C LEU A 46 4.22 1.22 -7.06
N VAL A 47 3.83 2.46 -6.79
CA VAL A 47 2.42 2.86 -6.82
C VAL A 47 1.85 2.73 -8.23
N ALA A 48 2.61 3.13 -9.26
CA ALA A 48 2.17 3.03 -10.65
C ALA A 48 1.94 1.56 -11.05
N GLU A 49 2.89 0.67 -10.74
CA GLU A 49 2.74 -0.78 -10.96
C GLU A 49 1.49 -1.33 -10.26
N LEU A 50 1.26 -0.96 -8.99
CA LEU A 50 0.07 -1.41 -8.26
C LEU A 50 -1.24 -0.82 -8.81
N LEU A 51 -1.22 0.35 -9.45
CA LEU A 51 -2.40 0.96 -10.08
C LEU A 51 -2.75 0.31 -11.43
N GLU A 52 -1.79 -0.32 -12.11
CA GLU A 52 -2.04 -1.10 -13.33
C GLU A 52 -2.85 -2.36 -13.03
N ASP A 53 -2.60 -2.99 -11.89
CA ASP A 53 -3.37 -4.17 -11.41
C ASP A 53 -4.80 -3.82 -10.97
N ILE A 54 -5.12 -2.52 -10.81
CA ILE A 54 -6.43 -2.07 -10.33
C ILE A 54 -7.33 -1.76 -11.53
N PRO A 55 -8.55 -2.35 -11.57
CA PRO A 55 -9.53 -2.03 -12.60
C PRO A 55 -9.78 -0.52 -12.69
N GLU A 56 -9.86 0.02 -13.92
CA GLU A 56 -10.04 1.47 -14.15
C GLU A 56 -11.26 2.03 -13.40
N ASP A 57 -12.35 1.26 -13.35
CA ASP A 57 -13.60 1.59 -12.67
C ASP A 57 -13.44 1.81 -11.14
N MET A 58 -12.36 1.30 -10.54
CA MET A 58 -12.09 1.39 -9.11
C MET A 58 -10.96 2.36 -8.75
N ARG A 59 -10.36 3.04 -9.75
CA ARG A 59 -9.30 4.02 -9.51
C ARG A 59 -9.79 5.23 -8.73
N ASP A 60 -11.05 5.60 -8.87
CA ASP A 60 -11.68 6.71 -8.13
C ASP A 60 -11.75 6.45 -6.62
N VAL A 61 -11.74 5.18 -6.20
CA VAL A 61 -11.76 4.80 -4.78
C VAL A 61 -10.38 5.01 -4.14
N VAL A 62 -9.32 5.10 -4.95
CA VAL A 62 -7.96 5.28 -4.47
C VAL A 62 -7.76 6.74 -4.03
N PRO A 63 -7.51 7.01 -2.74
CA PRO A 63 -7.31 8.37 -2.27
C PRO A 63 -5.99 8.96 -2.77
N ASP A 64 -5.95 10.30 -2.90
CA ASP A 64 -4.72 11.03 -3.18
C ASP A 64 -3.88 11.18 -1.91
N LEU A 65 -2.93 10.26 -1.74
CA LEU A 65 -2.06 10.15 -0.57
C LEU A 65 -0.59 10.11 -0.99
N PRO A 66 0.35 10.48 -0.09
CA PRO A 66 1.77 10.30 -0.33
C PRO A 66 2.10 8.85 -0.73
N PRO A 67 3.08 8.60 -1.61
CA PRO A 67 3.33 7.29 -2.20
C PRO A 67 3.42 6.15 -1.17
N ALA A 68 4.16 6.37 -0.07
CA ALA A 68 4.29 5.38 1.01
C ALA A 68 2.95 5.02 1.68
N GLN A 69 2.08 6.00 1.89
CA GLN A 69 0.76 5.77 2.50
C GLN A 69 -0.19 5.14 1.50
N LYS A 70 -0.11 5.57 0.23
CA LYS A 70 -0.90 5.02 -0.87
C LYS A 70 -0.64 3.52 -1.04
N ILE A 71 0.63 3.07 -1.02
CA ILE A 71 0.97 1.63 -1.06
C ILE A 71 0.33 0.86 0.12
N LYS A 72 0.43 1.41 1.34
CA LYS A 72 -0.17 0.76 2.53
C LYS A 72 -1.68 0.62 2.38
N TRP A 73 -2.34 1.68 1.91
CA TRP A 73 -3.78 1.68 1.67
C TRP A 73 -4.15 0.67 0.57
N LEU A 74 -3.43 0.68 -0.55
CA LEU A 74 -3.63 -0.24 -1.67
C LEU A 74 -3.52 -1.69 -1.24
N ARG A 75 -2.47 -2.05 -0.49
CA ARG A 75 -2.31 -3.40 0.06
C ARG A 75 -3.42 -3.78 1.03
N ALA A 76 -3.87 -2.85 1.88
CA ALA A 76 -4.98 -3.09 2.79
C ALA A 76 -6.30 -3.30 2.03
N ALA A 77 -6.55 -2.52 0.98
CA ALA A 77 -7.71 -2.63 0.11
C ALA A 77 -7.70 -3.96 -0.68
N GLN A 78 -6.56 -4.33 -1.29
CA GLN A 78 -6.36 -5.62 -1.94
C GLN A 78 -6.61 -6.79 -0.97
N LYS A 79 -6.04 -6.73 0.24
CA LYS A 79 -6.24 -7.77 1.27
C LYS A 79 -7.71 -7.89 1.71
N LYS A 80 -8.45 -6.79 1.69
CA LYS A 80 -9.90 -6.78 1.95
C LYS A 80 -10.74 -7.28 0.75
N GLY A 81 -10.09 -7.59 -0.37
CA GLY A 81 -10.75 -8.03 -1.60
C GLY A 81 -11.45 -6.91 -2.36
N LEU A 82 -11.06 -5.64 -2.13
CA LEU A 82 -11.73 -4.49 -2.77
C LEU A 82 -11.59 -4.53 -4.30
N PHE A 83 -10.44 -4.99 -4.79
CA PHE A 83 -10.13 -5.09 -6.23
C PHE A 83 -10.21 -6.53 -6.74
N THR A 84 -10.63 -7.48 -5.91
CA THR A 84 -10.86 -8.86 -6.36
C THR A 84 -12.22 -8.91 -7.04
N VAL A 85 -12.23 -9.22 -8.34
CA VAL A 85 -13.45 -9.56 -9.04
C VAL A 85 -14.06 -10.76 -8.34
N LYS A 86 -15.13 -10.53 -7.57
CA LYS A 86 -15.98 -11.61 -7.05
C LYS A 86 -16.56 -12.29 -8.27
N SER A 87 -16.00 -13.43 -8.66
CA SER A 87 -16.69 -14.37 -9.51
C SER A 87 -17.98 -14.73 -8.79
N GLU A 88 -19.11 -14.15 -9.20
CA GLU A 88 -20.40 -14.69 -8.82
C GLU A 88 -20.39 -16.17 -9.18
N PRO A 89 -20.94 -17.06 -8.35
CA PRO A 89 -21.08 -18.45 -8.73
C PRO A 89 -22.04 -18.51 -9.92
N THR A 90 -21.50 -18.51 -11.14
CA THR A 90 -22.20 -18.81 -12.39
C THR A 90 -22.49 -20.31 -12.41
N GLY A 91 -23.31 -20.75 -11.45
CA GLY A 91 -23.96 -22.04 -11.41
C GLY A 91 -25.45 -21.86 -11.64
N PRO A 92 -26.18 -22.91 -12.06
CA PRO A 92 -27.62 -22.86 -12.31
C PRO A 92 -28.48 -22.48 -11.09
N ASP A 93 -27.89 -22.34 -9.89
CA ASP A 93 -28.54 -21.98 -8.63
C ASP A 93 -28.30 -20.51 -8.21
N ALA A 94 -27.93 -19.63 -9.15
CA ALA A 94 -27.73 -18.19 -8.87
C ALA A 94 -29.02 -17.39 -8.59
N LYS A 95 -30.21 -18.01 -8.73
CA LYS A 95 -31.52 -17.35 -8.53
C LYS A 95 -32.24 -17.75 -7.24
N ARG A 96 -31.64 -18.57 -6.38
CA ARG A 96 -32.30 -18.96 -5.13
C ARG A 96 -32.01 -17.93 -4.03
N PRO A 97 -33.03 -17.21 -3.53
CA PRO A 97 -32.82 -16.26 -2.44
C PRO A 97 -32.38 -17.04 -1.18
N GLY A 98 -31.14 -16.81 -0.76
CA GLY A 98 -30.60 -17.31 0.51
C GLY A 98 -30.53 -18.84 0.62
N GLY A 99 -29.60 -19.46 -0.10
CA GLY A 99 -29.11 -20.78 0.31
C GLY A 99 -28.48 -20.64 1.71
N LYS A 100 -29.13 -21.21 2.73
CA LYS A 100 -28.59 -21.27 4.10
C LYS A 100 -27.15 -21.76 4.03
N THR A 101 -26.24 -21.05 4.70
CA THR A 101 -24.85 -21.49 4.86
C THR A 101 -24.84 -22.96 5.27
N ALA A 102 -24.11 -23.79 4.54
CA ALA A 102 -23.98 -25.21 4.86
C ALA A 102 -23.54 -25.34 6.32
N PRO A 103 -24.21 -26.18 7.14
CA PRO A 103 -23.79 -26.39 8.52
C PRO A 103 -22.34 -26.89 8.55
N ASP A 104 -21.50 -26.28 9.39
CA ASP A 104 -20.13 -26.75 9.56
C ASP A 104 -20.12 -28.02 10.41
N PHE A 105 -19.85 -29.16 9.77
CA PHE A 105 -19.78 -30.46 10.43
C PHE A 105 -18.41 -30.74 11.06
N ASN A 106 -17.42 -29.87 10.93
CA ASN A 106 -16.08 -30.14 11.48
C ASN A 106 -16.04 -30.01 13.01
N GLY A 107 -16.96 -29.25 13.61
CA GLY A 107 -17.07 -29.08 15.07
C GLY A 107 -18.12 -29.93 15.77
N MET A 108 -18.97 -30.67 15.03
CA MET A 108 -20.08 -31.44 15.62
C MET A 108 -19.64 -32.81 16.13
N SER A 109 -20.22 -33.25 17.25
CA SER A 109 -20.06 -34.61 17.74
C SER A 109 -20.71 -35.62 16.77
N ALA A 110 -20.29 -36.89 16.85
CA ALA A 110 -20.83 -37.96 16.01
C ALA A 110 -22.36 -38.14 16.18
N GLN A 111 -22.87 -37.89 17.38
CA GLN A 111 -24.30 -37.96 17.69
C GLN A 111 -25.09 -36.84 16.99
N GLU A 112 -24.56 -35.62 16.99
CA GLU A 112 -25.16 -34.46 16.31
C GLU A 112 -25.16 -34.63 14.78
N LYS A 113 -24.11 -35.21 14.21
CA LYS A 113 -24.04 -35.53 12.78
C LYS A 113 -25.12 -36.51 12.34
N MET A 114 -25.38 -37.55 13.14
CA MET A 114 -26.44 -38.52 12.85
C MET A 114 -27.83 -37.88 12.95
N ALA A 115 -28.10 -37.08 13.98
CA ALA A 115 -29.39 -36.41 14.14
C ALA A 115 -29.72 -35.48 12.94
N HIS A 116 -28.71 -34.78 12.41
CA HIS A 116 -28.88 -33.94 11.22
C HIS A 116 -29.15 -34.73 9.93
N GLY A 117 -28.57 -35.93 9.78
CA GLY A 117 -28.71 -36.75 8.57
C GLY A 117 -30.03 -37.54 8.47
N TYR A 118 -30.61 -37.95 9.60
CA TYR A 118 -31.76 -38.87 9.61
C TYR A 118 -33.12 -38.21 9.94
N GLY A 119 -33.15 -36.91 10.23
CA GLY A 119 -34.38 -36.18 10.62
C GLY A 119 -35.26 -35.64 9.50
N GLN A 120 -34.88 -35.78 8.22
CA GLN A 120 -35.66 -35.32 7.07
C GLN A 120 -36.40 -36.49 6.40
N THR A 121 -37.33 -37.11 7.12
CA THR A 121 -38.40 -37.89 6.48
C THR A 121 -39.75 -37.40 7.01
N LYS A 122 -40.39 -36.53 6.23
CA LYS A 122 -41.84 -36.41 6.07
C LYS A 122 -42.16 -35.54 4.85
#